data_AF-A0A011V5W1-F1
#
_entry.id   AF-A0A011V5W1-F1
#
_cell.length_a   1.000
_cell.length_b   1.000
_cell.length_c   1.000
_cell.angle_alpha   90.00
_cell.angle_beta   90.00
_cell.angle_gamma   90.00
#
_symmetry.space_group_name_H-M   'P 1'
#
loop_
_entity.id
_entity.type
_entity.pdbx_description
1 polymer ?
#
loop_
_entity_poly.entity_id
_entity_poly.type
_entity_poly.pdbx_seq_one_letter_code
_entity_poly.pdbx_strand_id
1 'polypeptide(L)'
;MMTNKDFIVLTYLFPYVDSERSLKNKADIEFVVTKPAYNDMSPRTLKGIGEKQQYKDKMFAYLVNEFEKYFSNKPPKDKSSFDKWHEKVCNGIIQSFDGSGINIKIGKAQKIVNMSFKHFLLFGDSKGKIDYFKYCHTPIDNNVLKWCREEANIQRSYTWSNLNYNDYIELQEQIRKYLDSPQNTKYKYLDESCVSNLVLDYYIWVRYGDLNSFYSYWKDNQTKSDFYNENKDIIERTNNILSK
;
A
#
# COMPACT_ATOMS: atom_id res chain seq x y z
N MET A 1 10.26 13.25 -9.80
CA MET A 1 10.46 11.78 -9.73
C MET A 1 10.90 11.48 -8.32
N MET A 2 10.38 10.43 -7.68
CA MET A 2 10.64 10.16 -6.26
C MET A 2 12.14 10.15 -5.94
N THR A 3 12.55 11.04 -5.06
CA THR A 3 13.93 11.29 -4.66
C THR A 3 14.31 10.53 -3.39
N ASN A 4 15.59 10.50 -3.04
CA ASN A 4 16.04 9.97 -1.74
C ASN A 4 15.37 10.65 -0.54
N LYS A 5 15.06 11.95 -0.66
CA LYS A 5 14.36 12.69 0.40
C LYS A 5 12.90 12.25 0.54
N ASP A 6 12.25 11.87 -0.56
CA ASP A 6 10.90 11.31 -0.49
C ASP A 6 10.90 9.95 0.21
N PHE A 7 11.92 9.10 0.02
CA PHE A 7 12.07 7.86 0.78
C PHE A 7 12.20 8.09 2.29
N ILE A 8 12.90 9.15 2.69
CA ILE A 8 12.97 9.56 4.10
C ILE A 8 11.56 9.90 4.61
N VAL A 9 10.77 10.66 3.84
CA VAL A 9 9.37 10.95 4.18
C VAL A 9 8.56 9.66 4.34
N LEU A 10 8.66 8.72 3.39
CA LEU A 10 7.91 7.46 3.47
C LEU A 10 8.32 6.58 4.65
N THR A 11 9.62 6.54 4.95
CA THR A 11 10.16 5.82 6.12
C THR A 11 9.67 6.46 7.42
N TYR A 12 9.65 7.80 7.46
CA TYR A 12 9.08 8.54 8.58
C TYR A 12 7.60 8.21 8.78
N LEU A 13 6.80 8.24 7.72
CA LEU A 13 5.36 7.96 7.75
C LEU A 13 5.02 6.48 8.03
N PHE A 14 5.97 5.57 7.81
CA PHE A 14 5.75 4.13 7.99
C PHE A 14 7.00 3.43 8.56
N PRO A 15 7.29 3.65 9.85
CA PRO A 15 8.57 3.28 10.48
C PRO A 15 8.74 1.79 10.78
N TYR A 16 7.72 0.97 10.50
CA TYR A 16 7.70 -0.45 10.85
C TYR A 16 8.31 -1.36 9.77
N VAL A 17 8.89 -0.77 8.72
CA VAL A 17 9.49 -1.55 7.63
C VAL A 17 10.98 -1.72 7.83
N ASP A 18 11.38 -2.97 7.74
CA ASP A 18 12.75 -3.42 7.75
C ASP A 18 13.42 -3.14 6.39
N SER A 19 14.31 -2.15 6.38
CA SER A 19 15.02 -1.67 5.19
C SER A 19 16.14 -2.61 4.73
N GLU A 20 16.48 -3.65 5.51
CA GLU A 20 17.48 -4.66 5.12
C GLU A 20 16.93 -5.70 4.12
N ARG A 21 15.62 -5.72 3.92
CA ARG A 21 14.94 -6.64 2.99
C ARG A 21 15.18 -6.27 1.53
N SER A 22 15.09 -7.27 0.66
CA SER A 22 15.30 -7.11 -0.79
C SER A 22 14.18 -7.70 -1.63
N LEU A 23 13.84 -7.00 -2.73
CA LEU A 23 12.90 -7.46 -3.75
C LEU A 23 13.40 -8.70 -4.52
N LYS A 24 14.70 -8.99 -4.45
CA LYS A 24 15.32 -10.17 -5.07
C LYS A 24 15.24 -11.41 -4.18
N ASN A 25 14.95 -11.23 -2.90
CA ASN A 25 14.90 -12.32 -1.95
C ASN A 25 13.45 -12.83 -1.81
N LYS A 26 13.22 -14.06 -2.26
CA LYS A 26 11.91 -14.70 -2.18
C LYS A 26 11.40 -14.82 -0.74
N ALA A 27 12.26 -15.06 0.24
CA ALA A 27 11.87 -15.16 1.64
C ALA A 27 11.41 -13.81 2.21
N ASP A 28 11.97 -12.69 1.73
CA ASP A 28 11.51 -11.36 2.12
C ASP A 28 10.14 -11.03 1.52
N ILE A 29 9.92 -11.41 0.26
CA ILE A 29 8.60 -11.31 -0.39
C ILE A 29 7.58 -12.14 0.38
N GLU A 30 7.91 -13.40 0.71
CA GLU A 30 7.06 -14.31 1.47
C GLU A 30 6.74 -13.77 2.86
N PHE A 31 7.73 -13.23 3.58
CA PHE A 31 7.51 -12.61 4.89
C PHE A 31 6.45 -11.52 4.82
N VAL A 32 6.54 -10.59 3.86
CA VAL A 32 5.58 -9.50 3.71
C VAL A 32 4.18 -10.01 3.38
N VAL A 33 4.09 -10.93 2.41
CA VAL A 33 2.80 -11.45 1.94
C VAL A 33 2.08 -12.24 3.05
N THR A 34 2.80 -13.06 3.81
CA THR A 34 2.21 -13.97 4.80
C THR A 34 1.93 -13.33 6.16
N LYS A 35 2.59 -12.21 6.47
CA LYS A 35 2.48 -11.54 7.79
C LYS A 35 1.85 -10.15 7.70
N PRO A 36 2.59 -9.05 7.43
CA PRO A 36 2.00 -7.72 7.53
C PRO A 36 0.87 -7.52 6.52
N ALA A 37 1.09 -7.80 5.23
CA ALA A 37 0.05 -7.57 4.22
C ALA A 37 -1.18 -8.46 4.40
N TYR A 38 -1.00 -9.70 4.86
CA TYR A 38 -2.10 -10.59 5.22
C TYR A 38 -2.90 -10.07 6.41
N ASN A 39 -2.26 -9.52 7.43
CA ASN A 39 -2.98 -8.94 8.57
C ASN A 39 -3.79 -7.70 8.16
N ASP A 40 -3.25 -6.87 7.26
CA ASP A 40 -3.93 -5.66 6.78
C ASP A 40 -5.19 -5.93 5.95
N MET A 41 -5.30 -7.09 5.26
CA MET A 41 -6.57 -7.48 4.65
C MET A 41 -7.66 -7.84 5.68
N SER A 42 -7.37 -7.73 6.98
CA SER A 42 -8.32 -8.00 8.08
C SER A 42 -8.96 -9.39 7.97
N PRO A 43 -8.16 -10.48 7.96
CA PRO A 43 -8.64 -11.84 7.74
C PRO A 43 -9.60 -12.27 8.85
N ARG A 44 -9.49 -11.71 10.06
CA ARG A 44 -10.41 -11.93 11.18
C ARG A 44 -11.89 -11.68 10.85
N THR A 45 -12.20 -10.92 9.80
CA THR A 45 -13.59 -10.67 9.38
C THR A 45 -14.14 -11.78 8.47
N LEU A 46 -13.32 -12.77 8.09
CA LEU A 46 -13.69 -13.91 7.26
C LEU A 46 -13.89 -15.11 8.18
N LYS A 47 -15.14 -15.33 8.61
CA LYS A 47 -15.49 -16.39 9.56
C LYS A 47 -14.97 -17.75 9.09
N GLY A 48 -14.20 -18.44 9.94
CA GLY A 48 -13.65 -19.77 9.65
C GLY A 48 -12.33 -19.78 8.89
N ILE A 49 -11.78 -18.63 8.45
CA ILE A 49 -10.51 -18.59 7.69
C ILE A 49 -9.32 -19.17 8.46
N GLY A 50 -9.35 -19.11 9.80
CA GLY A 50 -8.32 -19.68 10.67
C GLY A 50 -8.11 -21.18 10.42
N GLU A 51 -9.20 -21.90 10.16
CA GLU A 51 -9.23 -23.35 9.94
C GLU A 51 -8.90 -23.75 8.48
N LYS A 52 -8.78 -22.77 7.57
CA LYS A 52 -8.57 -23.00 6.13
C LYS A 52 -7.09 -22.92 5.74
N GLN A 53 -6.21 -23.58 6.49
CA GLN A 53 -4.75 -23.48 6.29
C GLN A 53 -4.31 -23.82 4.86
N GLN A 54 -4.78 -24.94 4.30
CA GLN A 54 -4.42 -25.33 2.93
C GLN A 54 -4.77 -24.27 1.86
N TYR A 55 -5.85 -23.52 2.04
CA TYR A 55 -6.28 -22.48 1.09
C TYR A 55 -5.45 -21.19 1.28
N LYS A 56 -5.08 -20.87 2.53
CA LYS A 56 -4.13 -19.79 2.83
C LYS A 56 -2.78 -20.09 2.20
N ASP A 57 -2.27 -21.31 2.37
CA ASP A 57 -0.97 -21.71 1.81
C ASP A 57 -0.97 -21.65 0.27
N LYS A 58 -2.06 -22.11 -0.37
CA LYS A 58 -2.27 -21.96 -1.82
C LYS A 58 -2.25 -20.49 -2.25
N MET A 59 -2.98 -19.62 -1.56
CA MET A 59 -3.01 -18.18 -1.83
C MET A 59 -1.62 -17.54 -1.65
N PHE A 60 -0.91 -17.88 -0.57
CA PHE A 60 0.42 -17.35 -0.29
C PHE A 60 1.44 -17.79 -1.33
N ALA A 61 1.50 -19.09 -1.66
CA ALA A 61 2.37 -19.59 -2.71
C ALA A 61 2.09 -18.93 -4.07
N TYR A 62 0.80 -18.74 -4.41
CA TYR A 62 0.40 -18.00 -5.59
C TYR A 62 0.93 -16.56 -5.59
N LEU A 63 0.69 -15.81 -4.52
CA LEU A 63 1.11 -14.41 -4.41
C LEU A 63 2.63 -14.25 -4.45
N VAL A 64 3.36 -15.07 -3.70
CA VAL A 64 4.83 -15.03 -3.69
C VAL A 64 5.38 -15.27 -5.10
N ASN A 65 4.86 -16.26 -5.82
CA ASN A 65 5.29 -16.56 -7.18
C ASN A 65 4.94 -15.42 -8.16
N GLU A 66 3.78 -14.77 -8.03
CA GLU A 66 3.41 -13.65 -8.91
C GLU A 66 4.25 -12.39 -8.63
N PHE A 67 4.60 -12.11 -7.37
CA PHE A 67 5.52 -11.01 -7.03
C PHE A 67 6.97 -11.31 -7.45
N GLU A 68 7.45 -12.53 -7.24
CA GLU A 68 8.77 -12.95 -7.72
C GLU A 68 8.89 -12.76 -9.23
N LYS A 69 7.88 -13.20 -10.00
CA LYS A 69 7.81 -12.93 -11.44
C LYS A 69 7.74 -11.45 -11.75
N TYR A 70 6.94 -10.67 -11.00
CA TYR A 70 6.78 -9.24 -11.23
C TYR A 70 8.13 -8.50 -11.12
N PHE A 71 8.91 -8.76 -10.08
CA PHE A 71 10.20 -8.10 -9.86
C PHE A 71 11.38 -8.71 -10.63
N SER A 72 11.23 -9.92 -11.19
CA SER A 72 12.21 -10.55 -12.07
C SER A 72 12.06 -10.16 -13.55
N ASN A 73 10.91 -9.59 -13.92
CA ASN A 73 10.62 -9.11 -15.28
C ASN A 73 10.78 -7.59 -15.38
N LYS A 74 10.66 -7.04 -16.59
CA LYS A 74 10.63 -5.58 -16.78
C LYS A 74 9.42 -4.96 -16.06
N PRO A 75 9.56 -3.73 -15.53
CA PRO A 75 8.43 -3.03 -14.89
C PRO A 75 7.28 -2.83 -15.90
N PRO A 76 6.04 -2.65 -15.43
CA PRO A 76 4.90 -2.39 -16.32
C PRO A 76 5.16 -1.17 -17.21
N LYS A 77 4.99 -1.35 -18.52
CA LYS A 77 5.20 -0.29 -19.52
C LYS A 77 4.23 0.88 -19.38
N ASP A 78 3.03 0.60 -18.88
CA ASP A 78 1.94 1.56 -18.74
C ASP A 78 0.97 1.09 -17.65
N LYS A 79 0.04 1.99 -17.33
CA LYS A 79 -1.02 1.76 -16.37
C LYS A 79 -1.88 0.54 -16.74
N SER A 80 -2.31 0.42 -17.99
CA SER A 80 -3.18 -0.69 -18.42
C SER A 80 -2.52 -2.06 -18.22
N SER A 81 -1.20 -2.13 -18.40
CA SER A 81 -0.41 -3.34 -18.16
C SER A 81 -0.38 -3.71 -16.68
N PHE A 82 -0.25 -2.72 -15.79
CA PHE A 82 -0.36 -2.94 -14.36
C PHE A 82 -1.78 -3.36 -13.95
N ASP A 83 -2.82 -2.67 -14.45
CA ASP A 83 -4.22 -2.96 -14.13
C ASP A 83 -4.59 -4.41 -14.49
N LYS A 84 -4.16 -4.90 -15.66
CA LYS A 84 -4.37 -6.28 -16.10
C LYS A 84 -3.64 -7.29 -15.22
N TRP A 85 -2.40 -7.00 -14.84
CA TRP A 85 -1.65 -7.87 -13.93
C TRP A 85 -2.32 -7.90 -12.56
N HIS A 86 -2.71 -6.74 -12.03
CA HIS A 86 -3.35 -6.61 -10.73
C HIS A 86 -4.70 -7.34 -10.69
N GLU A 87 -5.52 -7.21 -11.75
CA GLU A 87 -6.79 -7.94 -11.88
C GLU A 87 -6.59 -9.45 -11.86
N LYS A 88 -5.65 -9.95 -12.67
CA LYS A 88 -5.28 -11.37 -12.72
C LYS A 88 -4.88 -11.88 -11.34
N VAL A 89 -4.03 -11.13 -10.63
CA VAL A 89 -3.56 -11.51 -9.29
C VAL A 89 -4.70 -11.51 -8.27
N CYS A 90 -5.56 -10.49 -8.28
CA CYS A 90 -6.73 -10.46 -7.41
C CYS A 90 -7.68 -11.65 -7.65
N ASN A 91 -7.92 -11.99 -8.91
CA ASN A 91 -8.76 -13.14 -9.27
C ASN A 91 -8.12 -14.47 -8.87
N GLY A 92 -6.80 -14.61 -8.99
CA GLY A 92 -6.08 -15.80 -8.51
C GLY A 92 -6.13 -15.97 -6.99
N ILE A 93 -6.11 -14.88 -6.22
CA ILE A 93 -6.37 -14.92 -4.77
C ILE A 93 -7.76 -15.46 -4.48
N ILE A 94 -8.79 -14.96 -5.18
CA ILE A 94 -10.18 -15.41 -4.99
C ILE A 94 -10.30 -16.90 -5.30
N GLN A 95 -9.78 -17.33 -6.45
CA GLN A 95 -9.78 -18.74 -6.88
C GLN A 95 -8.97 -19.66 -5.97
N SER A 96 -8.04 -19.11 -5.18
CA SER A 96 -7.31 -19.89 -4.18
C SER A 96 -8.21 -20.37 -3.05
N PHE A 97 -9.40 -19.81 -2.88
CA PHE A 97 -10.39 -20.21 -1.88
C PHE A 97 -11.61 -20.95 -2.46
N ASP A 98 -11.62 -21.29 -3.75
CA ASP A 98 -12.71 -22.07 -4.35
C ASP A 98 -12.90 -23.41 -3.62
N GLY A 99 -14.16 -23.71 -3.26
CA GLY A 99 -14.51 -24.90 -2.49
C GLY A 99 -14.19 -24.84 -1.00
N SER A 100 -13.63 -23.74 -0.48
CA SER A 100 -13.29 -23.62 0.95
C SER A 100 -14.48 -23.27 1.85
N GLY A 101 -15.58 -22.78 1.26
CA GLY A 101 -16.73 -22.18 1.95
C GLY A 101 -16.50 -20.72 2.38
N ILE A 102 -15.32 -20.15 2.12
CA ILE A 102 -15.00 -18.74 2.37
C ILE A 102 -15.15 -17.95 1.07
N ASN A 103 -15.98 -16.91 1.09
CA ASN A 103 -16.13 -16.00 -0.04
C ASN A 103 -15.15 -14.82 0.08
N ILE A 104 -14.03 -14.89 -0.66
CA ILE A 104 -13.10 -13.78 -0.81
C ILE A 104 -13.60 -12.86 -1.93
N LYS A 105 -13.69 -11.57 -1.66
CA LYS A 105 -14.06 -10.55 -2.64
C LYS A 105 -12.87 -9.67 -3.01
N ILE A 106 -13.01 -8.92 -4.11
CA ILE A 106 -11.97 -8.03 -4.63
C ILE A 106 -11.45 -7.07 -3.57
N GLY A 107 -12.32 -6.56 -2.69
CA GLY A 107 -11.91 -5.70 -1.57
C GLY A 107 -10.79 -6.28 -0.70
N LYS A 108 -10.85 -7.57 -0.40
CA LYS A 108 -9.83 -8.29 0.38
C LYS A 108 -8.61 -8.61 -0.47
N ALA A 109 -8.83 -9.09 -1.69
CA ALA A 109 -7.77 -9.46 -2.62
C ALA A 109 -6.86 -8.26 -2.98
N GLN A 110 -7.45 -7.10 -3.33
CA GLN A 110 -6.66 -5.89 -3.61
C GLN A 110 -5.89 -5.40 -2.38
N LYS A 111 -6.44 -5.58 -1.17
CA LYS A 111 -5.80 -5.05 0.04
C LYS A 111 -4.48 -5.75 0.31
N ILE A 112 -4.44 -7.09 0.25
CA ILE A 112 -3.18 -7.83 0.43
C ILE A 112 -2.16 -7.52 -0.68
N VAL A 113 -2.60 -7.37 -1.94
CA VAL A 113 -1.70 -7.03 -3.07
C VAL A 113 -1.09 -5.64 -2.87
N ASN A 114 -1.92 -4.62 -2.61
CA ASN A 114 -1.47 -3.24 -2.53
C ASN A 114 -0.69 -2.95 -1.23
N MET A 115 -1.05 -3.60 -0.12
CA MET A 115 -0.24 -3.53 1.11
C MET A 115 1.12 -4.21 0.92
N SER A 116 1.20 -5.30 0.15
CA SER A 116 2.49 -5.90 -0.19
C SER A 116 3.39 -4.90 -0.92
N PHE A 117 2.87 -4.20 -1.95
CA PHE A 117 3.63 -3.15 -2.63
C PHE A 117 4.07 -2.00 -1.71
N LYS A 118 3.24 -1.61 -0.74
CA LYS A 118 3.60 -0.59 0.24
C LYS A 118 4.82 -1.01 1.06
N HIS A 119 4.85 -2.25 1.55
CA HIS A 119 6.03 -2.76 2.24
C HIS A 119 7.24 -2.88 1.32
N PHE A 120 7.05 -3.41 0.12
CA PHE A 120 8.10 -3.56 -0.89
C PHE A 120 8.74 -2.23 -1.28
N LEU A 121 7.97 -1.14 -1.36
CA LEU A 121 8.51 0.17 -1.72
C LEU A 121 9.60 0.63 -0.73
N LEU A 122 9.55 0.21 0.54
CA LEU A 122 10.54 0.59 1.55
C LEU A 122 11.71 -0.41 1.70
N PHE A 123 11.79 -1.45 0.87
CA PHE A 123 12.96 -2.34 0.84
C PHE A 123 14.22 -1.59 0.37
N GLY A 124 15.39 -2.00 0.85
CA GLY A 124 16.64 -1.29 0.63
C GLY A 124 17.01 -1.12 -0.84
N ASP A 125 16.64 -2.10 -1.68
CA ASP A 125 16.92 -2.10 -3.12
C ASP A 125 15.77 -1.56 -3.99
N SER A 126 14.77 -0.92 -3.39
CA SER A 126 13.63 -0.30 -4.09
C SER A 126 13.94 1.08 -4.67
N LYS A 127 14.90 1.82 -4.10
CA LYS A 127 15.33 3.15 -4.59
C LYS A 127 15.75 3.13 -6.07
N GLY A 128 16.38 2.05 -6.52
CA GLY A 128 16.77 1.84 -7.92
C GLY A 128 15.69 1.21 -8.79
N LYS A 129 14.47 0.98 -8.27
CA LYS A 129 13.39 0.23 -8.95
C LYS A 129 12.04 0.96 -8.91
N ILE A 130 12.03 2.29 -8.91
CA ILE A 130 10.81 3.11 -8.81
C ILE A 130 9.78 2.81 -9.90
N ASP A 131 10.24 2.46 -11.10
CA ASP A 131 9.35 2.16 -12.22
C ASP A 131 8.40 0.97 -11.95
N TYR A 132 8.78 0.05 -11.06
CA TYR A 132 7.93 -1.06 -10.63
C TYR A 132 6.75 -0.61 -9.76
N PHE A 133 6.83 0.58 -9.17
CA PHE A 133 5.82 1.11 -8.25
C PHE A 133 4.98 2.24 -8.84
N LYS A 134 5.37 2.76 -10.01
CA LYS A 134 4.77 3.93 -10.66
C LYS A 134 3.26 3.83 -10.86
N TYR A 135 2.78 2.63 -11.20
CA TYR A 135 1.37 2.38 -11.51
C TYR A 135 0.62 1.69 -10.37
N CYS A 136 1.28 1.38 -9.25
CA CYS A 136 0.66 0.70 -8.12
C CYS A 136 -0.53 1.49 -7.55
N HIS A 137 -1.53 0.73 -7.12
CA HIS A 137 -2.80 1.22 -6.63
C HIS A 137 -2.74 1.60 -5.14
N THR A 138 -3.67 2.45 -4.71
CA THR A 138 -3.90 2.75 -3.30
C THR A 138 -4.55 1.51 -2.62
N PRO A 139 -4.04 1.01 -1.47
CA PRO A 139 -4.66 -0.09 -0.74
C PRO A 139 -6.01 0.33 -0.10
N ILE A 140 -7.11 0.17 -0.82
CA ILE A 140 -8.43 0.69 -0.38
C ILE A 140 -8.89 0.02 0.92
N ASP A 141 -9.19 0.84 1.93
CA ASP A 141 -9.83 0.44 3.19
C ASP A 141 -10.76 1.55 3.71
N ASN A 142 -11.23 1.44 4.95
CA ASN A 142 -12.09 2.45 5.56
C ASN A 142 -11.44 3.84 5.69
N ASN A 143 -10.12 3.91 5.92
CA ASN A 143 -9.38 5.15 6.07
C ASN A 143 -9.26 5.85 4.72
N VAL A 144 -8.92 5.10 3.67
CA VAL A 144 -8.90 5.61 2.30
C VAL A 144 -10.29 6.07 1.87
N LEU A 145 -11.34 5.30 2.15
CA LEU A 145 -12.71 5.72 1.83
C LEU A 145 -13.15 6.97 2.61
N LYS A 146 -12.69 7.15 3.85
CA LYS A 146 -12.95 8.36 4.63
C LYS A 146 -12.23 9.57 4.03
N TRP A 147 -10.96 9.43 3.71
CA TRP A 147 -10.19 10.43 2.97
C TRP A 147 -10.85 10.82 1.65
N CYS A 148 -11.31 9.83 0.86
CA CYS A 148 -12.01 10.06 -0.40
C CYS A 148 -13.21 11.00 -0.23
N ARG A 149 -14.03 10.79 0.82
CA ARG A 149 -15.21 11.62 1.09
C ARG A 149 -14.86 13.02 1.59
N GLU A 150 -13.89 13.12 2.50
CA GLU A 150 -13.59 14.37 3.22
C GLU A 150 -12.66 15.30 2.44
N GLU A 151 -11.68 14.77 1.70
CA GLU A 151 -10.64 15.56 1.06
C GLU A 151 -10.76 15.58 -0.47
N ALA A 152 -11.21 14.47 -1.07
CA ALA A 152 -11.29 14.34 -2.53
C ALA A 152 -12.72 14.51 -3.10
N ASN A 153 -13.73 14.64 -2.24
CA ASN A 153 -15.15 14.67 -2.61
C ASN A 153 -15.59 13.50 -3.52
N ILE A 154 -15.00 12.32 -3.28
CA ILE A 154 -15.32 11.06 -3.97
C ILE A 154 -16.32 10.28 -3.10
N GLN A 155 -17.59 10.28 -3.52
CA GLN A 155 -18.68 9.61 -2.80
C GLN A 155 -18.88 8.17 -3.29
N ARG A 156 -19.05 7.23 -2.36
CA ARG A 156 -19.31 5.80 -2.61
C ARG A 156 -20.29 5.24 -1.59
N SER A 157 -21.17 4.33 -2.03
CA SER A 157 -22.18 3.68 -1.19
C SER A 157 -21.77 2.28 -0.69
N TYR A 158 -20.62 1.77 -1.12
CA TYR A 158 -20.18 0.40 -0.85
C TYR A 158 -19.15 0.34 0.30
N THR A 159 -19.05 -0.83 0.93
CA THR A 159 -17.95 -1.14 1.85
C THR A 159 -16.73 -1.63 1.07
N TRP A 160 -15.52 -1.21 1.45
CA TRP A 160 -14.29 -1.57 0.72
C TRP A 160 -14.12 -3.08 0.56
N SER A 161 -14.53 -3.88 1.55
CA SER A 161 -14.39 -5.33 1.54
C SER A 161 -15.32 -6.04 0.56
N ASN A 162 -16.33 -5.35 0.02
CA ASN A 162 -17.36 -5.90 -0.87
C ASN A 162 -17.32 -5.32 -2.28
N LEU A 163 -16.26 -4.61 -2.66
CA LEU A 163 -16.09 -4.06 -4.01
C LEU A 163 -16.13 -5.17 -5.08
N ASN A 164 -16.71 -4.85 -6.25
CA ASN A 164 -16.41 -5.55 -7.50
C ASN A 164 -15.21 -4.89 -8.19
N TYR A 165 -14.66 -5.50 -9.24
CA TYR A 165 -13.44 -4.98 -9.87
C TYR A 165 -13.66 -3.65 -10.61
N ASN A 166 -14.84 -3.44 -11.21
CA ASN A 166 -15.18 -2.21 -11.91
C ASN A 166 -15.26 -1.02 -10.94
N ASP A 167 -15.99 -1.18 -9.82
CA ASP A 167 -16.08 -0.14 -8.79
C ASP A 167 -14.70 0.17 -8.19
N TYR A 168 -13.88 -0.87 -8.02
CA TYR A 168 -12.52 -0.75 -7.52
C TYR A 168 -11.62 0.06 -8.48
N ILE A 169 -11.58 -0.29 -9.76
CA ILE A 169 -10.72 0.41 -10.72
C ILE A 169 -11.22 1.84 -10.97
N GLU A 170 -12.54 2.05 -11.00
CA GLU A 170 -13.11 3.40 -11.11
C GLU A 170 -12.69 4.27 -9.91
N LEU A 171 -12.68 3.71 -8.70
CA LEU A 171 -12.17 4.42 -7.53
C LEU A 171 -10.68 4.75 -7.65
N GLN A 172 -9.84 3.83 -8.16
CA GLN A 172 -8.41 4.11 -8.40
C GLN A 172 -8.22 5.25 -9.41
N GLU A 173 -9.02 5.30 -10.47
CA GLU A 173 -9.00 6.40 -11.45
C GLU A 173 -9.38 7.73 -10.82
N GLN A 174 -10.43 7.76 -9.99
CA GLN A 174 -10.86 8.99 -9.36
C GLN A 174 -9.82 9.51 -8.37
N ILE A 175 -9.18 8.63 -7.60
CA ILE A 175 -8.06 8.98 -6.72
C ILE A 175 -6.92 9.59 -7.54
N ARG A 176 -6.53 8.93 -8.64
CA ARG A 176 -5.46 9.42 -9.53
C ARG A 176 -5.78 10.79 -10.11
N LYS A 177 -7.00 10.96 -10.63
CA LYS A 177 -7.49 12.23 -11.17
C LYS A 177 -7.45 13.35 -10.13
N TYR A 178 -7.83 13.07 -8.88
CA TYR A 178 -7.71 14.04 -7.80
C TYR A 178 -6.24 14.41 -7.54
N LEU A 179 -5.35 13.41 -7.47
CA LEU A 179 -3.92 13.67 -7.24
C LEU A 179 -3.30 14.53 -8.33
N ASP A 180 -3.70 14.32 -9.59
CA ASP A 180 -3.22 15.09 -10.74
C ASP A 180 -3.92 16.45 -10.90
N SER A 181 -4.95 16.75 -10.11
CA SER A 181 -5.74 17.96 -10.27
C SER A 181 -5.22 19.14 -9.43
N PRO A 182 -5.54 20.39 -9.81
CA PRO A 182 -5.15 21.57 -9.02
C PRO A 182 -5.72 21.60 -7.60
N GLN A 183 -6.76 20.81 -7.32
CA GLN A 183 -7.32 20.67 -5.96
C GLN A 183 -6.35 19.94 -5.01
N ASN A 184 -5.43 19.11 -5.52
CA ASN A 184 -4.40 18.48 -4.70
C ASN A 184 -3.30 19.48 -4.32
N THR A 185 -3.48 20.13 -3.17
CA THR A 185 -2.50 21.04 -2.59
C THR A 185 -1.62 20.39 -1.52
N LYS A 186 -1.99 19.19 -1.04
CA LYS A 186 -1.39 18.54 0.14
C LYS A 186 -0.47 17.37 -0.20
N TYR A 187 -0.88 16.49 -1.12
CA TYR A 187 -0.24 15.20 -1.34
C TYR A 187 0.76 15.32 -2.49
N LYS A 188 1.94 15.84 -2.17
CA LYS A 188 3.03 16.09 -3.11
C LYS A 188 4.35 15.55 -2.59
N TYR A 189 5.21 15.15 -3.53
CA TYR A 189 6.63 14.96 -3.27
C TYR A 189 7.30 16.29 -2.93
N LEU A 190 8.54 16.22 -2.43
CA LEU A 190 9.28 17.42 -2.03
C LEU A 190 9.63 18.35 -3.20
N ASP A 191 9.62 17.82 -4.43
CA ASP A 191 9.77 18.57 -5.70
C ASP A 191 8.46 19.19 -6.20
N GLU A 192 7.39 19.15 -5.39
CA GLU A 192 6.04 19.63 -5.69
C GLU A 192 5.26 18.82 -6.74
N SER A 193 5.83 17.73 -7.28
CA SER A 193 5.09 16.81 -8.13
C SER A 193 4.11 15.97 -7.33
N CYS A 194 3.01 15.55 -7.95
CA CYS A 194 1.95 14.78 -7.28
C CYS A 194 2.46 13.40 -6.87
N VAL A 195 2.08 12.95 -5.67
CA VAL A 195 2.39 11.59 -5.23
C VAL A 195 1.64 10.55 -6.06
N SER A 196 2.20 9.34 -6.17
CA SER A 196 1.47 8.22 -6.78
C SER A 196 0.32 7.72 -5.89
N ASN A 197 -0.63 6.99 -6.49
CA ASN A 197 -1.71 6.30 -5.75
C ASN A 197 -1.17 5.46 -4.58
N LEU A 198 -0.07 4.72 -4.77
CA LEU A 198 0.54 3.92 -3.70
C LEU A 198 1.06 4.81 -2.55
N VAL A 199 1.74 5.91 -2.88
CA VAL A 199 2.35 6.80 -1.89
C VAL A 199 1.30 7.55 -1.06
N LEU A 200 0.15 7.87 -1.65
CA LEU A 200 -0.97 8.51 -0.93
C LEU A 200 -1.33 7.77 0.37
N ASP A 201 -1.29 6.43 0.37
CA ASP A 201 -1.67 5.63 1.53
C ASP A 201 -0.75 5.83 2.75
N TYR A 202 0.49 6.27 2.59
CA TYR A 202 1.37 6.58 3.72
C TYR A 202 0.83 7.78 4.51
N TYR A 203 0.39 8.82 3.81
CA TYR A 203 -0.23 9.99 4.42
C TYR A 203 -1.58 9.65 5.05
N ILE A 204 -2.43 8.91 4.32
CA ILE A 204 -3.74 8.50 4.81
C ILE A 204 -3.59 7.62 6.06
N TRP A 205 -2.67 6.66 6.05
CA TRP A 205 -2.46 5.75 7.17
C TRP A 205 -2.13 6.50 8.47
N VAL A 206 -1.25 7.50 8.41
CA VAL A 206 -0.93 8.34 9.57
C VAL A 206 -2.14 9.18 10.00
N ARG A 207 -2.75 9.91 9.06
CA ARG A 207 -3.79 10.90 9.39
C ARG A 207 -5.12 10.28 9.82
N TYR A 208 -5.50 9.18 9.20
CA TYR A 208 -6.82 8.55 9.39
C TYR A 208 -6.76 7.25 10.18
N GLY A 209 -5.58 6.63 10.32
CA GLY A 209 -5.39 5.40 11.08
C GLY A 209 -5.22 5.66 12.58
N ASP A 210 -4.02 6.06 12.99
CA ASP A 210 -3.71 6.29 14.40
C ASP A 210 -2.59 7.33 14.57
N LEU A 211 -2.96 8.59 14.35
CA LEU A 211 -2.06 9.74 14.42
C LEU A 211 -1.39 9.88 15.80
N ASN A 212 -2.09 9.50 16.87
CA ASN A 212 -1.56 9.58 18.23
C ASN A 212 -0.46 8.54 18.46
N SER A 213 -0.70 7.28 18.09
CA SER A 213 0.34 6.24 18.19
C SER A 213 1.54 6.56 17.30
N PHE A 214 1.32 7.15 16.13
CA PHE A 214 2.40 7.64 15.27
C PHE A 214 3.28 8.68 15.96
N TYR A 215 2.69 9.73 16.53
CA TYR A 215 3.45 10.76 17.24
C TYR A 215 4.09 10.21 18.52
N SER A 216 3.42 9.31 19.24
CA SER A 216 4.00 8.65 20.42
C SER A 216 5.24 7.84 20.05
N TYR A 217 5.18 7.04 18.97
CA TYR A 217 6.30 6.27 18.47
C TYR A 217 7.51 7.17 18.22
N TRP A 218 7.32 8.26 17.46
CA TRP A 218 8.43 9.14 17.13
C TRP A 218 8.90 9.98 18.30
N LYS A 219 8.03 10.35 19.25
CA LYS A 219 8.43 11.01 20.50
C LYS A 219 9.37 10.13 21.33
N ASP A 220 9.09 8.83 21.43
CA ASP A 220 9.89 7.89 22.22
C ASP A 220 11.23 7.54 21.54
N ASN A 221 11.31 7.71 20.21
CA ASN A 221 12.47 7.40 19.39
C ASN A 221 13.25 8.63 18.92
N GLN A 222 12.75 9.85 19.16
CA GLN A 222 13.30 11.09 18.60
C GLN A 222 14.78 11.28 18.94
N THR A 223 15.15 11.03 20.20
CA THR A 223 16.52 11.20 20.70
C THR A 223 17.39 9.95 20.54
N LYS A 224 16.80 8.83 20.16
CA LYS A 224 17.46 7.52 20.02
C LYS A 224 17.69 7.11 18.58
N SER A 225 17.02 7.77 17.64
CA SER A 225 17.04 7.45 16.23
C SER A 225 17.96 8.43 15.50
N ASP A 226 19.12 7.93 15.07
CA ASP A 226 20.01 8.68 14.18
C ASP A 226 19.25 9.12 12.92
N PHE A 227 18.41 8.23 12.38
CA PHE A 227 17.51 8.55 11.28
C PHE A 227 16.66 9.81 11.56
N TYR A 228 16.03 9.92 12.74
CA TYR A 228 15.22 11.10 13.03
C TYR A 228 16.08 12.37 13.09
N ASN A 229 17.21 12.31 13.80
CA ASN A 229 18.08 13.46 14.01
C ASN A 229 18.70 13.97 12.71
N GLU A 230 19.17 13.05 11.86
CA GLU A 230 19.78 13.37 10.55
C GLU A 230 18.77 13.97 9.56
N ASN A 231 17.47 13.72 9.75
CA ASN A 231 16.42 14.06 8.79
C ASN A 231 15.38 15.05 9.35
N LYS A 232 15.70 15.74 10.45
CA LYS A 232 14.77 16.60 11.19
C LYS A 232 14.03 17.62 10.32
N ASP A 233 14.73 18.33 9.43
CA ASP A 233 14.12 19.36 8.57
C ASP A 233 13.04 18.78 7.63
N ILE A 234 13.28 17.59 7.08
CA ILE A 234 12.34 16.88 6.20
C ILE A 234 11.11 16.42 7.01
N ILE A 235 11.35 15.92 8.22
CA ILE A 235 10.31 15.47 9.13
C ILE A 235 9.42 16.63 9.57
N GLU A 236 9.99 17.77 9.94
CA GLU A 236 9.23 18.98 10.32
C GLU A 236 8.35 19.48 9.17
N ARG A 237 8.88 19.51 7.93
CA ARG A 237 8.08 19.84 6.74
C ARG A 237 6.93 18.84 6.54
N THR A 238 7.18 17.55 6.78
CA THR A 238 6.15 16.50 6.67
C THR A 238 5.06 16.65 7.72
N ASN A 239 5.40 16.97 8.96
CA ASN A 239 4.43 17.19 10.04
C ASN A 239 3.49 18.37 9.73
N ASN A 240 3.98 19.42 9.06
CA ASN A 240 3.14 20.54 8.61
C ASN A 240 2.10 20.15 7.55
N ILE A 241 2.33 19.05 6.81
CA ILE A 241 1.34 18.49 5.88
C ILE A 241 0.30 17.67 6.64
N LEU A 242 0.73 16.91 7.66
CA LEU A 242 -0.16 16.08 8.47
C LEU A 242 -1.11 16.89 9.38
N SER A 243 -0.70 18.10 9.78
CA SER A 243 -1.46 18.96 10.69
C SER A 243 -2.54 19.84 10.01
N LYS A 244 -2.63 19.84 8.67
CA LYS A 244 -3.58 20.62 7.87
C LYS A 244 -4.67 19.79 7.19
#